data_AF-A0ABD5TZ21-F1
#
_entry.id   AF-A0ABD5TZ21-F1
#
_cell.length_a   1.000
_cell.length_b   1.000
_cell.length_c   1.000
_cell.angle_alpha   90.00
_cell.angle_beta   90.00
_cell.angle_gamma   90.00
#
_symmetry.space_group_name_H-M   'P 1'
#
loop_
_entity.id
_entity.type
_entity.pdbx_description
1 polymer ?
#
loop_
_entity_poly.entity_id
_entity_poly.type
_entity_poly.pdbx_seq_one_letter_code
_entity_poly.pdbx_strand_id
1 'polypeptide(L)'
;MTETIQGDVLHVIPPDELDDHDLAPGLRELAESHYVIVLRKGGHPSILALVWAFIRRSPIKAVTVVTDRRFEEDDEVTLTVEKTDMAGVYVTAVSGRDS
;
A
#
# COMPACT_ATOMS: atom_id res chain seq x y z
N MET A 1 5.08 -2.08 15.04
CA MET A 1 6.46 -1.96 14.48
C MET A 1 6.31 -1.34 13.10
N THR A 2 6.92 -0.19 12.91
CA THR A 2 6.80 0.61 11.68
C THR A 2 7.83 0.19 10.63
N GLU A 3 7.43 0.12 9.37
CA GLU A 3 8.27 -0.14 8.20
C GLU A 3 8.03 0.99 7.17
N THR A 4 9.06 1.35 6.39
CA THR A 4 8.89 2.29 5.28
C THR A 4 8.71 1.52 3.97
N ILE A 5 7.65 1.84 3.24
CA ILE A 5 7.34 1.29 1.92
C ILE A 5 7.39 2.42 0.89
N GLN A 6 8.17 2.20 -0.17
CA GLN A 6 8.18 3.05 -1.36
C GLN A 6 7.63 2.25 -2.55
N GLY A 7 6.79 2.90 -3.34
CA GLY A 7 6.16 2.27 -4.50
C GLY A 7 5.24 3.19 -5.26
N ASP A 8 4.75 2.67 -6.38
CA ASP A 8 3.75 3.34 -7.22
C ASP A 8 2.36 2.88 -6.82
N VAL A 9 1.41 3.80 -6.77
CA VAL A 9 -0.01 3.53 -6.51
C VAL A 9 -0.60 2.88 -7.76
N LEU A 10 -1.00 1.61 -7.63
CA LEU A 10 -1.65 0.87 -8.71
C LEU A 10 -3.15 1.08 -8.73
N HIS A 11 -3.75 1.28 -7.56
CA HIS A 11 -5.19 1.42 -7.40
C HIS A 11 -5.53 2.13 -6.09
N VAL A 12 -6.59 2.92 -6.10
CA VAL A 12 -7.12 3.66 -4.95
C VAL A 12 -8.61 3.39 -4.82
N ILE A 13 -9.04 2.99 -3.64
CA ILE A 13 -10.45 2.82 -3.28
C ILE A 13 -10.79 3.85 -2.21
N PRO A 14 -11.67 4.84 -2.48
CA PRO A 14 -12.12 5.80 -1.49
C PRO A 14 -13.05 5.14 -0.46
N PRO A 15 -13.16 5.71 0.76
CA PRO A 15 -13.96 5.13 1.84
C PRO A 15 -15.43 4.94 1.46
N ASP A 16 -15.96 5.83 0.63
CA ASP A 16 -17.33 5.83 0.10
C ASP A 16 -17.59 4.72 -0.94
N GLU A 17 -16.56 4.14 -1.54
CA GLU A 17 -16.67 3.05 -2.51
C GLU A 17 -16.27 1.68 -1.93
N LEU A 18 -15.81 1.60 -0.68
CA LEU A 18 -15.40 0.33 -0.04
C LEU A 18 -16.49 -0.75 -0.09
N ASP A 19 -17.75 -0.33 -0.06
CA ASP A 19 -18.93 -1.20 -0.07
C ASP A 19 -19.23 -1.78 -1.46
N ASP A 20 -18.76 -1.11 -2.52
CA ASP A 20 -18.90 -1.54 -3.91
C ASP A 20 -17.82 -2.56 -4.31
N HIS A 21 -16.78 -2.71 -3.48
CA HIS A 21 -15.70 -3.67 -3.66
C HIS A 21 -15.86 -4.92 -2.77
N ASP A 22 -15.55 -6.10 -3.33
CA ASP A 22 -15.53 -7.36 -2.59
C ASP A 22 -14.26 -7.47 -1.72
N LEU A 23 -14.23 -6.67 -0.64
CA LEU A 23 -13.14 -6.64 0.32
C LEU A 23 -13.30 -7.73 1.38
N ALA A 24 -12.18 -8.31 1.80
CA ALA A 24 -12.18 -9.21 2.95
C ALA A 24 -12.74 -8.48 4.20
N PRO A 25 -13.58 -9.13 5.03
CA PRO A 25 -14.24 -8.47 6.16
C PRO A 25 -13.28 -7.72 7.10
N GLY A 26 -12.12 -8.32 7.39
CA GLY A 26 -11.11 -7.67 8.24
C GLY A 26 -10.45 -6.45 7.60
N LEU A 27 -10.32 -6.40 6.27
CA LEU A 27 -9.80 -5.23 5.57
C LEU A 27 -10.84 -4.10 5.57
N ARG A 28 -12.13 -4.44 5.40
CA ARG A 28 -13.23 -3.47 5.44
C ARG A 28 -13.35 -2.82 6.82
N GLU A 29 -13.24 -3.60 7.90
CA GLU A 29 -13.25 -3.07 9.27
C GLU A 29 -12.06 -2.13 9.53
N LEU A 30 -10.86 -2.50 9.06
CA LEU A 30 -9.69 -1.61 9.18
C LEU A 30 -9.81 -0.34 8.35
N ALA A 31 -10.47 -0.43 7.19
CA ALA A 31 -10.62 0.68 6.25
C ALA A 31 -11.87 1.53 6.52
N GLU A 32 -12.62 1.28 7.59
CA GLU A 32 -13.82 2.06 7.90
C GLU A 32 -13.45 3.54 7.99
N SER A 33 -13.97 4.35 7.06
CA SER A 33 -13.65 5.79 6.89
C SER A 33 -12.22 6.14 6.44
N HIS A 34 -11.47 5.19 5.88
CA HIS A 34 -10.12 5.39 5.34
C HIS A 34 -10.01 4.96 3.88
N TYR A 35 -9.02 5.48 3.18
CA TYR A 35 -8.70 5.06 1.82
C TYR A 35 -7.92 3.74 1.83
N VAL A 36 -8.21 2.87 0.87
CA VAL A 36 -7.43 1.67 0.61
C VAL A 36 -6.62 1.89 -0.66
N ILE A 37 -5.30 1.79 -0.57
CA ILE A 37 -4.41 1.90 -1.73
C ILE A 37 -3.65 0.59 -1.95
N VAL A 38 -3.49 0.22 -3.21
CA VAL A 38 -2.66 -0.91 -3.61
C VAL A 38 -1.35 -0.36 -4.18
N LEU A 39 -0.23 -0.71 -3.54
CA LEU A 39 1.09 -0.25 -3.93
C LEU A 39 1.89 -1.36 -4.59
N ARG A 40 2.60 -1.01 -5.66
CA ARG A 40 3.67 -1.83 -6.20
C ARG A 40 4.97 -1.53 -5.46
N LYS A 41 5.41 -2.42 -4.57
CA LYS A 41 6.66 -2.23 -3.83
C LYS A 41 7.86 -2.30 -4.79
N GLY A 42 8.62 -1.22 -4.92
CA GLY A 42 9.84 -1.20 -5.73
C GLY A 42 10.25 0.14 -6.36
N GLY A 43 9.37 1.16 -6.38
CA GLY A 43 9.58 2.38 -7.17
C GLY A 43 9.83 2.06 -8.66
N HIS A 44 10.01 3.07 -9.50
CA HIS A 44 10.43 2.87 -10.90
C HIS A 44 11.62 1.90 -10.99
N PRO A 45 11.42 0.69 -11.55
CA PRO A 45 12.37 -0.39 -11.38
C PRO A 45 13.67 -0.03 -12.10
N SER A 46 14.76 0.11 -11.34
CA SER A 46 16.10 0.04 -11.93
C SER A 46 16.23 -1.33 -12.62
N ILE A 47 16.72 -1.35 -13.86
CA ILE A 47 16.88 -2.57 -14.68
C ILE A 47 17.58 -3.70 -13.89
N LEU A 48 18.46 -3.34 -12.95
CA LEU A 48 19.15 -4.25 -12.03
C LEU A 48 18.20 -5.00 -11.08
N ALA A 49 17.15 -4.35 -10.56
CA ALA A 49 16.15 -4.97 -9.69
C ALA A 49 15.28 -5.99 -10.45
N LEU A 50 14.98 -5.74 -11.72
CA LEU A 50 14.28 -6.69 -12.60
C LEU A 50 15.12 -7.96 -12.84
N VAL A 51 16.42 -7.79 -13.13
CA VAL A 51 17.35 -8.93 -13.30
C VAL A 51 17.49 -9.73 -12.00
N TRP A 52 17.57 -9.04 -10.86
CA TRP A 52 17.70 -9.69 -9.56
C TRP A 52 16.41 -10.41 -9.11
N ALA A 53 15.23 -9.86 -9.45
CA ALA A 53 13.93 -10.48 -9.19
C ALA A 53 13.76 -11.79 -9.99
N PHE A 54 14.30 -11.85 -11.20
CA PHE A 54 14.37 -13.07 -12.01
C PHE A 54 15.30 -14.14 -11.39
N ILE A 55 16.44 -13.72 -10.85
CA ILE A 55 17.39 -14.62 -10.19
C ILE A 55 16.83 -15.17 -8.86
N ARG A 56 16.06 -14.37 -8.09
CA ARG A 56 15.53 -14.77 -6.78
C ARG A 56 14.08 -15.28 -6.78
N ARG A 57 13.41 -15.35 -7.94
CA ARG A 57 11.99 -15.77 -8.06
C ARG A 57 11.07 -15.05 -7.06
N SER A 58 11.33 -13.77 -6.81
CA SER A 58 10.46 -12.93 -5.97
C SER A 58 9.78 -11.91 -6.88
N PRO A 59 8.56 -12.21 -7.39
CA PRO A 59 7.82 -11.27 -8.22
C PRO A 59 7.58 -9.97 -7.44
N ILE A 60 7.52 -8.87 -8.18
CA ILE A 60 7.30 -7.52 -7.67
C ILE A 60 6.01 -7.54 -6.82
N LYS A 61 6.13 -7.34 -5.50
CA LYS A 61 5.04 -7.61 -4.56
C LYS A 61 4.08 -6.41 -4.50
N ALA A 62 2.83 -6.65 -4.86
CA ALA A 62 1.74 -5.74 -4.52
C ALA A 62 1.45 -5.83 -3.02
N VAL A 63 1.24 -4.69 -2.37
CA VAL A 63 0.86 -4.58 -0.95
C VAL A 63 -0.33 -3.65 -0.81
N THR A 64 -1.19 -3.91 0.16
CA THR A 64 -2.36 -3.06 0.45
C THR A 64 -2.05 -2.19 1.65
N VAL A 65 -2.34 -0.90 1.55
CA VAL A 65 -2.15 0.06 2.64
C VAL A 65 -3.46 0.79 2.89
N VAL A 66 -3.90 0.83 4.14
CA VAL A 66 -5.01 1.66 4.60
C VAL A 66 -4.44 2.99 5.08
N THR A 67 -4.99 4.10 4.60
CA THR A 67 -4.45 5.45 4.80
C THR A 67 -5.56 6.47 4.98
N ASP A 68 -5.33 7.48 5.80
CA ASP A 68 -6.17 8.68 5.94
C ASP A 68 -5.96 9.68 4.80
N ARG A 69 -4.81 9.59 4.14
CA ARG A 69 -4.43 10.45 3.01
C ARG A 69 -5.01 9.94 1.69
N ARG A 70 -5.45 10.88 0.86
CA ARG A 70 -5.81 10.63 -0.53
C ARG A 70 -4.55 10.54 -1.40
N PHE A 71 -4.56 9.59 -2.32
CA PHE A 71 -3.58 9.43 -3.39
C PHE A 71 -4.29 9.29 -4.73
N GLU A 72 -3.56 9.45 -5.82
CA GLU A 72 -4.03 9.16 -7.17
C GLU A 72 -3.35 7.91 -7.73
N GLU A 73 -3.98 7.27 -8.71
CA GLU A 73 -3.32 6.18 -9.44
C GLU A 73 -2.08 6.72 -10.16
N ASP A 74 -1.05 5.87 -10.24
CA ASP A 74 0.29 6.19 -10.76
C ASP A 74 1.14 7.16 -9.91
N ASP A 75 0.67 7.59 -8.72
CA ASP A 75 1.50 8.37 -7.79
C ASP A 75 2.68 7.53 -7.25
N GLU A 76 3.90 8.10 -7.29
CA GLU A 76 5.02 7.56 -6.51
C GLU A 76 4.92 8.04 -5.06
N VAL A 77 4.81 7.10 -4.13
CA VAL A 77 4.63 7.39 -2.70
C VAL A 77 5.68 6.73 -1.84
N THR A 78 6.02 7.40 -0.73
CA THR A 78 6.82 6.82 0.37
C THR A 78 6.01 6.92 1.65
N LEU A 79 5.60 5.78 2.19
CA LEU A 79 4.75 5.68 3.38
C LEU A 79 5.46 4.98 4.52
N THR A 80 5.34 5.53 5.72
CA THR A 80 5.63 4.81 6.95
C THR A 80 4.37 4.09 7.37
N VAL A 81 4.45 2.77 7.49
CA VAL A 81 3.31 1.90 7.73
C VAL A 81 3.56 0.97 8.91
N GLU A 82 2.50 0.48 9.53
CA GLU A 82 2.53 -0.56 10.53
C GLU A 82 1.95 -1.85 9.99
N LYS A 83 2.57 -2.97 10.38
CA LYS A 83 2.07 -4.30 10.04
C LYS A 83 0.77 -4.56 10.79
N THR A 84 -0.19 -5.08 10.06
CA THR A 84 -1.41 -5.66 10.65
C THR A 84 -1.22 -7.17 10.80
N ASP A 85 -2.18 -7.83 11.46
CA ASP A 85 -2.23 -9.29 11.53
C ASP A 85 -2.56 -9.94 10.17
N MET A 86 -3.00 -9.14 9.18
CA MET A 86 -3.27 -9.60 7.82
C MET A 86 -2.00 -9.53 6.94
N ALA A 87 -1.67 -10.65 6.31
CA ALA A 87 -0.50 -10.74 5.44
C ALA A 87 -0.65 -9.83 4.21
N GLY A 88 0.26 -8.86 4.06
CA GLY A 88 0.27 -7.94 2.93
C GLY A 88 -0.65 -6.72 3.09
N VAL A 89 -1.28 -6.56 4.26
CA VAL A 89 -2.07 -5.38 4.63
C VAL A 89 -1.32 -4.58 5.70
N TYR A 90 -1.22 -3.28 5.47
CA TYR A 90 -0.57 -2.34 6.37
C TYR A 90 -1.49 -1.15 6.63
N VAL A 91 -1.28 -0.47 7.76
CA VAL A 91 -1.93 0.81 8.05
C VAL A 91 -0.87 1.90 8.05
N THR A 92 -1.17 3.10 7.56
CA THR A 92 -0.21 4.22 7.70
C THR A 92 0.03 4.51 9.17
N ALA A 93 1.30 4.45 9.59
CA ALA A 93 1.68 4.99 10.88
C ALA A 93 1.37 6.48 10.85
N VAL A 94 0.66 6.99 11.86
CA VAL A 94 0.32 8.42 11.94
C VAL A 94 1.62 9.21 11.84
N SER A 95 1.89 9.74 10.66
CA SER A 95 3.07 10.55 10.42
C SER A 95 2.76 11.88 11.08
N GLY A 96 3.17 12.02 12.34
CA GLY A 96 3.31 13.31 12.98
C GLY A 96 4.25 14.16 12.14
N ARG A 97 3.70 14.84 11.14
CA ARG A 97 4.33 15.94 10.43
C ARG A 97 3.25 17.00 10.24
N ASP A 98 2.80 17.54 11.38
CA ASP A 98 2.67 18.99 11.50
C ASP A 98 3.99 19.61 11.09
N SER A 99 4.00 20.40 10.01
CA SER A 99 4.79 21.62 9.81
C SER A 99 4.59 22.13 8.38
#